data_AF-V5IJH2-F1
#
_entry.id   AF-V5IJH2-F1
#
_cell.length_a   1.000
_cell.length_b   1.000
_cell.length_c   1.000
_cell.angle_alpha   90.00
_cell.angle_beta   90.00
_cell.angle_gamma   90.00
#
_symmetry.space_group_name_H-M   'P 1'
#
loop_
_entity.id
_entity.type
_entity.pdbx_description
1 polymer ?
#
loop_
_entity_poly.entity_id
_entity_poly.type
_entity_poly.pdbx_seq_one_letter_code
_entity_poly.pdbx_strand_id
1 'polypeptide(L)'
;ADVRANQTRTSASSTPVTSNTKTEKPGPKPEKTEDHLCRLCFDKDIDCVLVDCGHLVTCYACGLKLFMGTPLCPVCRKPIKQLVKTFKT
;
A
#
# COMPACT_ATOMS: atom_id res chain seq x y z
N ALA A 1 -11.71 50.82 7.84
CA ALA A 1 -11.87 49.60 8.66
C ALA A 1 -11.18 48.50 7.88
N ASP A 2 -9.86 48.49 8.02
CA ASP A 2 -8.94 47.82 7.13
C ASP A 2 -8.37 46.64 7.89
N VAL A 3 -8.79 45.43 7.55
CA VAL A 3 -8.17 44.22 8.09
C VAL A 3 -7.70 43.35 6.93
N ARG A 4 -6.40 43.46 6.66
CA ARG A 4 -5.64 42.65 5.72
C ARG A 4 -5.11 41.46 6.51
N ALA A 5 -5.74 40.29 6.35
CA ALA A 5 -5.26 39.05 6.97
C ALA A 5 -4.10 38.47 6.15
N ASN A 6 -2.88 38.75 6.59
CA ASN A 6 -1.65 38.05 6.19
C ASN A 6 -1.30 37.06 7.29
N GLN A 7 -1.27 35.76 7.00
CA GLN A 7 -0.63 34.78 7.89
C GLN A 7 0.26 33.83 7.10
N THR A 8 1.55 34.09 7.24
CA THR A 8 2.69 33.34 6.72
C THR A 8 3.05 32.21 7.69
N ARG A 9 3.29 31.01 7.13
CA ARG A 9 4.24 29.93 7.49
C ARG A 9 4.86 29.94 8.90
N THR A 10 4.84 28.77 9.56
CA THR A 10 6.00 28.24 10.32
C THR A 10 5.96 26.73 10.42
N SER A 11 6.98 26.08 9.86
CA SER A 11 7.42 24.74 10.24
C SER A 11 7.99 24.78 11.65
N ALA A 12 7.69 23.77 12.48
CA ALA A 12 8.44 23.52 13.71
C ALA A 12 8.59 22.02 13.90
N SER A 13 9.84 21.59 13.82
CA SER A 13 10.35 20.26 14.08
C SER A 13 10.56 20.08 15.59
N SER A 14 10.48 18.81 16.01
CA SER A 14 11.19 18.20 17.14
C SER A 14 10.67 18.44 18.56
N THR A 15 10.27 17.34 19.22
CA THR A 15 11.01 16.85 20.40
C THR A 15 10.87 15.32 20.56
N PRO A 16 11.88 14.67 21.17
CA PRO A 16 12.06 13.22 21.19
C PRO A 16 11.44 12.59 22.45
N VAL A 17 10.99 11.33 22.34
CA VAL A 17 10.77 10.48 23.52
C VAL A 17 11.50 9.16 23.33
N THR A 18 12.44 8.91 24.23
CA THR A 18 13.31 7.74 24.30
C THR A 18 12.61 6.61 25.04
N SER A 19 12.92 5.38 24.62
CA SER A 19 12.94 4.14 25.41
C SER A 19 11.62 3.42 25.66
N ASN A 20 11.43 2.27 25.00
CA ASN A 20 11.70 1.00 25.70
C ASN A 20 11.87 -0.18 24.72
N THR A 21 12.90 -0.96 25.04
CA THR A 21 13.46 -2.12 24.35
C THR A 21 12.52 -3.32 24.27
N LYS A 22 12.40 -3.92 23.08
CA LYS A 22 12.37 -5.38 22.94
C LYS A 22 13.26 -5.79 21.76
N THR A 23 14.44 -6.26 22.11
CA THR A 23 15.39 -6.93 21.22
C THR A 23 14.77 -8.26 20.80
N GLU A 24 14.11 -8.29 19.65
CA GLU A 24 13.86 -9.52 18.89
C GLU A 24 14.76 -9.40 17.65
N LYS A 25 15.90 -10.08 17.68
CA LYS A 25 16.84 -10.18 16.57
C LYS A 25 16.06 -10.69 15.34
N PRO A 26 15.80 -9.88 14.30
CA PRO A 26 15.32 -10.45 13.05
C PRO A 26 16.53 -11.23 12.52
N GLY A 27 16.42 -12.55 12.44
CA GLY A 27 17.27 -13.31 11.52
C GLY A 27 17.20 -12.67 10.14
N PRO A 28 18.19 -12.91 9.25
CA PRO A 28 18.14 -12.36 7.91
C PRO A 28 16.87 -12.88 7.24
N LYS A 29 15.81 -12.04 7.25
CA LYS A 29 14.65 -12.29 6.43
C LYS A 29 15.21 -12.28 5.01
N PRO A 30 14.92 -13.30 4.18
CA PRO A 30 15.28 -13.21 2.77
C PRO A 30 14.79 -11.84 2.31
N GLU A 31 15.72 -11.05 1.78
CA GLU A 31 15.47 -9.68 1.36
C GLU A 31 14.35 -9.77 0.32
N LYS A 32 13.10 -9.59 0.77
CA LYS A 32 11.95 -9.66 -0.11
C LYS A 32 12.10 -8.44 -0.98
N THR A 33 12.45 -8.65 -2.24
CA THR A 33 12.46 -7.59 -3.23
C THR A 33 11.08 -6.93 -3.17
N GLU A 34 11.05 -5.64 -2.83
CA GLU A 34 9.81 -4.88 -2.62
C GLU A 34 8.90 -4.91 -3.85
N ASP A 35 9.48 -5.26 -5.00
CA ASP A 35 8.80 -5.48 -6.26
C ASP A 35 7.64 -6.48 -6.21
N HIS A 36 7.73 -7.47 -5.32
CA HIS A 36 6.72 -8.52 -5.20
C HIS A 36 5.61 -8.20 -4.21
N LEU A 37 5.67 -7.07 -3.50
CA LEU A 37 4.67 -6.71 -2.50
C LEU A 37 3.44 -6.04 -3.14
N CYS A 38 2.28 -6.33 -2.56
CA CYS A 38 1.00 -5.69 -2.88
C CYS A 38 1.16 -4.18 -2.79
N ARG A 39 0.86 -3.46 -3.89
CA ARG A 39 1.03 -2.01 -3.96
C ARG A 39 -0.02 -1.21 -3.20
N LEU A 40 -1.00 -1.89 -2.61
CA LEU A 40 -2.02 -1.28 -1.75
C LEU A 40 -1.69 -1.36 -0.26
N CYS A 41 -1.12 -2.48 0.20
CA CYS A 41 -0.86 -2.68 1.64
C CYS A 41 0.61 -2.82 2.01
N PHE A 42 1.50 -3.02 1.03
CA PHE A 42 2.95 -3.18 1.23
C PHE A 42 3.33 -4.23 2.29
N ASP A 43 2.47 -5.23 2.48
CA ASP A 43 2.57 -6.21 3.59
C ASP A 43 2.56 -7.66 3.07
N LYS A 44 1.62 -7.98 2.17
CA LYS A 44 1.53 -9.29 1.54
C LYS A 44 2.08 -9.25 0.12
N ASP A 45 2.63 -10.37 -0.32
CA ASP A 45 3.01 -10.60 -1.71
C ASP A 45 1.81 -10.43 -2.67
N ILE A 46 2.11 -10.04 -3.91
CA ILE A 46 1.14 -10.03 -5.00
C ILE A 46 0.78 -11.49 -5.33
N ASP A 47 -0.47 -11.85 -5.08
CA ASP A 47 -1.03 -13.19 -5.31
C ASP A 47 -2.41 -13.14 -5.97
N CYS A 48 -2.75 -12.03 -6.62
CA CYS A 48 -4.06 -11.84 -7.25
C CYS A 48 -3.97 -11.18 -8.63
N VAL A 49 -4.59 -11.83 -9.62
CA VAL A 49 -4.77 -11.31 -10.99
C VAL A 49 -6.12 -10.61 -11.09
N LEU A 50 -6.10 -9.39 -11.64
CA LEU A 50 -7.30 -8.61 -11.98
C LEU A 50 -7.81 -9.02 -13.37
N VAL A 51 -8.85 -9.85 -13.43
CA VAL A 51 -9.37 -10.39 -14.69
C VAL A 51 -10.01 -9.29 -15.54
N ASP A 52 -9.85 -9.42 -16.86
CA ASP A 52 -10.07 -8.45 -17.95
C ASP A 52 -8.80 -7.69 -18.37
N CYS A 53 -7.97 -7.26 -17.42
CA CYS A 53 -6.72 -6.54 -17.72
C CYS A 53 -5.44 -7.32 -17.45
N GLY A 54 -5.46 -8.34 -16.59
CA GLY A 54 -4.33 -9.22 -16.31
C GLY A 54 -3.26 -8.66 -15.36
N HIS A 55 -3.40 -7.43 -14.86
CA HIS A 55 -2.38 -6.84 -13.98
C HIS A 55 -2.29 -7.53 -12.62
N LEU A 56 -1.07 -7.87 -12.22
CA LEU A 56 -0.67 -8.42 -10.92
C LEU A 56 -0.13 -7.29 -10.04
N VAL A 57 -0.99 -6.67 -9.23
CA VAL A 57 -0.62 -5.46 -8.46
C VAL A 57 -1.10 -5.49 -7.00
N THR A 58 -2.00 -6.41 -6.66
CA THR A 58 -2.60 -6.53 -5.32
C THR A 58 -2.44 -7.93 -4.75
N CYS A 59 -2.38 -8.05 -3.43
CA CYS A 59 -2.71 -9.30 -2.76
C CYS A 59 -4.23 -9.56 -2.83
N TYR A 60 -4.66 -10.80 -2.64
CA TYR A 60 -6.06 -11.21 -2.77
C TYR A 60 -7.00 -10.47 -1.81
N ALA A 61 -6.56 -10.25 -0.56
CA ALA A 61 -7.35 -9.51 0.43
C ALA A 61 -7.57 -8.04 0.02
N CYS A 62 -6.56 -7.40 -0.56
CA CYS A 62 -6.68 -6.04 -1.09
C CYS A 62 -7.51 -6.02 -2.38
N GLY A 63 -7.34 -7.03 -3.24
CA GLY A 63 -8.16 -7.23 -4.44
C GLY A 63 -9.65 -7.29 -4.11
N LEU A 64 -10.06 -8.05 -3.08
CA LEU A 64 -11.46 -8.14 -2.66
C LEU A 64 -12.03 -6.78 -2.21
N LYS A 65 -11.28 -6.05 -1.37
CA LYS A 65 -11.68 -4.70 -0.94
C LYS A 65 -11.83 -3.74 -2.13
N LEU A 66 -10.92 -3.83 -3.10
CA LEU A 66 -10.97 -3.06 -4.32
C LEU A 66 -12.20 -3.41 -5.15
N PHE A 67 -12.47 -4.70 -5.37
CA PHE A 67 -13.61 -5.19 -6.16
C PHE A 67 -14.97 -4.85 -5.54
N MET A 68 -15.09 -4.87 -4.20
CA MET A 68 -16.33 -4.49 -3.50
C MET A 68 -16.59 -2.98 -3.48
N GLY A 69 -15.54 -2.16 -3.61
CA GLY A 69 -15.65 -0.70 -3.54
C GLY A 69 -15.56 -0.05 -4.91
N THR A 70 -14.34 -0.01 -5.47
CA THR A 70 -14.04 0.62 -6.77
C THR A 70 -13.42 -0.43 -7.69
N PRO A 71 -14.24 -1.17 -8.48
CA PRO A 71 -13.77 -2.31 -9.27
C PRO A 71 -13.03 -1.85 -10.55
N LEU A 72 -12.00 -1.02 -10.40
CA LEU A 72 -11.13 -0.54 -11.47
C LEU A 72 -9.69 -0.93 -11.16
N CYS A 73 -8.98 -1.40 -12.19
CA CYS A 73 -7.56 -1.74 -12.06
C CYS A 73 -6.74 -0.51 -11.63
N PRO A 74 -5.88 -0.60 -10.59
CA PRO A 74 -5.03 0.52 -10.16
C PRO A 74 -4.01 0.97 -11.23
N VAL A 75 -3.66 0.07 -12.16
CA VAL A 75 -2.67 0.33 -13.22
C VAL A 75 -3.33 0.98 -14.43
N CYS A 76 -4.31 0.31 -15.03
CA CYS A 76 -4.86 0.71 -16.33
C CYS A 76 -6.31 1.19 -16.28
N ARG A 77 -6.90 1.29 -15.07
CA ARG A 77 -8.28 1.78 -14.83
C ARG A 77 -9.39 1.02 -15.55
N LYS A 78 -9.12 -0.15 -16.14
CA LYS A 78 -10.15 -1.02 -16.73
C LYS A 78 -11.02 -1.64 -15.63
N PRO A 79 -12.32 -1.89 -15.88
CA PRO A 79 -13.18 -2.62 -14.96
C PRO A 79 -12.62 -4.00 -14.63
N ILE A 80 -12.65 -4.37 -13.36
CA ILE A 80 -12.27 -5.69 -12.88
C ILE A 80 -13.52 -6.57 -13.00
N LYS A 81 -13.46 -7.67 -13.76
CA LYS A 81 -14.58 -8.62 -13.88
C LYS A 81 -14.55 -9.70 -12.81
N GLN A 82 -13.34 -10.12 -12.43
CA GLN A 82 -13.11 -11.23 -11.51
C GLN A 82 -11.75 -11.04 -10.83
N LEU A 83 -11.57 -11.71 -9.70
CA LEU A 83 -10.29 -11.84 -9.02
C LEU A 83 -9.90 -13.31 -9.01
N VAL A 84 -8.68 -13.63 -9.43
CA VAL A 84 -8.14 -14.99 -9.35
C VAL A 84 -6.94 -14.98 -8.45
N LYS A 85 -6.92 -15.88 -7.45
CA LYS A 85 -5.77 -16.08 -6.57
C LYS A 85 -4.74 -16.96 -7.29
N THR A 86 -3.49 -16.51 -7.33
CA THR A 86 -2.38 -17.24 -7.94
C THR A 86 -1.50 -17.86 -6.87
N PHE A 87 -0.97 -19.05 -7.14
CA PHE A 87 -0.01 -19.74 -6.27
C PHE A 87 1.33 -19.84 -7.01
N LYS A 88 2.41 -19.38 -6.39
CA LYS A 88 3.76 -19.56 -6.93
C LYS A 88 4.17 -21.03 -6.75
N THR A 89 4.71 -21.63 -7.82
CA THR A 89 5.26 -22.99 -7.82
C THR A 89 6.70 -22.99 -7.31
#